data_AF-A0A023G0I9-F1
#
_entry.id   AF-A0A023G0I9-F1
#
_cell.length_a   1.000
_cell.length_b   1.000
_cell.length_c   1.000
_cell.angle_alpha   90.00
_cell.angle_beta   90.00
_cell.angle_gamma   90.00
#
_symmetry.space_group_name_H-M   'P 1'
#
loop_
_entity.id
_entity.type
_entity.pdbx_description
1 polymer ?
#
loop_
_entity_poly.entity_id
_entity_poly.type
_entity_poly.pdbx_seq_one_letter_code
_entity_poly.pdbx_strand_id
1 'polypeptide(L)'
;MKVINMAQVLKFLLLSVLILACVATAEDAERNISSLLNIHGDCYYDGIKIKNGNVKKPKEFCEKWTCKNGKLKIDGCSLPERYGSCTYWNSGRLVFPQCCNYQRVC
;
A
#
# COMPACT_ATOMS: atom_id res chain seq x y z
N MET A 1 -13.41 -11.71 -50.61
CA MET A 1 -14.03 -11.51 -49.28
C MET A 1 -14.03 -12.85 -48.57
N LYS A 2 -13.18 -13.06 -47.55
CA LYS A 2 -13.06 -14.36 -46.86
C LYS A 2 -14.20 -14.48 -45.84
N VAL A 3 -15.09 -15.45 -46.04
CA VAL A 3 -16.21 -15.72 -45.12
C VAL A 3 -15.65 -16.33 -43.85
N ILE A 4 -15.81 -15.65 -42.72
CA ILE A 4 -15.44 -16.17 -41.40
C ILE A 4 -16.45 -17.26 -41.06
N ASN A 5 -16.00 -18.51 -40.96
CA ASN A 5 -16.90 -19.62 -40.70
C ASN A 5 -17.28 -19.66 -39.20
N MET A 6 -18.43 -20.25 -38.86
CA MET A 6 -19.00 -20.24 -37.50
C MET A 6 -18.04 -20.79 -36.43
N ALA A 7 -17.21 -21.77 -36.81
CA ALA A 7 -16.15 -22.30 -35.95
C ALA A 7 -15.03 -21.30 -35.64
N GLN A 8 -14.74 -20.35 -36.53
CA GLN A 8 -13.77 -19.28 -36.29
C GLN A 8 -14.37 -18.21 -35.36
N VAL A 9 -15.64 -17.84 -35.54
CA VAL A 9 -16.35 -16.92 -34.65
C VAL A 9 -16.39 -17.45 -33.21
N LEU A 10 -16.70 -18.75 -33.04
CA LEU A 10 -16.72 -19.40 -31.74
C LEU A 10 -15.35 -19.39 -31.05
N LYS A 11 -14.26 -19.62 -31.80
CA LYS A 11 -12.88 -19.55 -31.27
C LYS A 11 -12.53 -18.15 -30.79
N PHE A 12 -12.90 -17.11 -31.55
CA PHE A 12 -12.66 -15.72 -31.14
C PHE A 12 -13.45 -15.35 -29.88
N LEU A 13 -14.70 -15.82 -29.76
CA LEU A 13 -15.52 -15.62 -28.57
C LEU A 13 -14.89 -16.28 -27.34
N LEU A 14 -14.47 -17.55 -27.44
CA LEU A 14 -13.81 -18.26 -26.34
C LEU A 14 -12.52 -17.56 -25.89
N LEU A 15 -11.69 -17.13 -26.85
CA LEU A 15 -10.48 -16.36 -26.56
C LEU A 15 -10.79 -15.04 -25.85
N SER A 16 -11.83 -14.31 -26.29
CA SER A 16 -12.21 -13.04 -25.67
C SER A 16 -12.68 -13.22 -24.21
N VAL A 17 -13.41 -14.29 -23.91
CA VAL A 17 -13.85 -14.64 -22.54
C VAL A 17 -12.68 -15.00 -21.63
N LEU A 18 -11.70 -15.76 -22.16
CA LEU A 18 -10.47 -16.10 -21.44
C LEU A 18 -9.64 -14.85 -21.10
N ILE A 19 -9.52 -13.90 -22.04
CA ILE A 19 -8.77 -12.66 -21.83
C ILE A 19 -9.48 -11.79 -20.79
N LEU A 20 -10.81 -11.66 -20.84
CA LEU A 20 -11.58 -10.90 -19.86
C LEU A 20 -11.45 -11.47 -18.44
N ALA A 21 -11.43 -12.80 -18.29
CA ALA A 21 -11.25 -13.46 -17.00
C ALA A 21 -9.86 -13.19 -16.40
N CYS A 22 -8.79 -13.17 -17.22
CA CYS A 22 -7.44 -12.84 -16.76
C CYS A 22 -7.31 -11.40 -16.25
N VAL A 23 -7.96 -10.44 -16.91
CA VAL A 23 -7.90 -9.02 -16.51
C VAL A 23 -8.61 -8.81 -15.18
N ALA A 24 -9.81 -9.37 -15.00
CA ALA A 24 -10.57 -9.23 -13.74
C ALA A 24 -9.79 -9.74 -12.51
N THR A 25 -8.94 -10.76 -12.67
CA THR A 25 -8.11 -11.28 -11.57
C THR A 25 -6.83 -10.49 -11.31
N ALA A 26 -6.38 -9.69 -12.28
CA ALA A 26 -5.15 -8.91 -12.15
C ALA A 26 -5.38 -7.62 -11.34
N GLU A 27 -6.58 -7.05 -11.39
CA GLU A 27 -6.94 -5.80 -10.71
C GLU A 27 -6.98 -5.96 -9.17
N ASP A 28 -7.24 -7.16 -8.67
CA ASP A 28 -7.21 -7.45 -7.23
C ASP A 28 -5.77 -7.55 -6.66
N ALA A 29 -4.75 -7.71 -7.51
CA ALA A 29 -3.36 -7.77 -7.09
C ALA A 29 -2.73 -6.38 -6.85
N GLU A 30 -3.28 -5.32 -7.45
CA GLU A 30 -2.78 -3.94 -7.30
C GLU A 30 -3.39 -3.18 -6.11
N ARG A 31 -4.42 -3.73 -5.44
CA ARG A 31 -4.90 -3.21 -4.15
C ARG A 31 -4.00 -3.60 -2.96
N ASN A 32 -2.69 -3.71 -3.18
CA ASN A 32 -1.70 -3.75 -2.11
C ASN A 32 -1.56 -2.36 -1.46
N ILE A 33 -2.63 -1.89 -0.83
CA ILE A 33 -2.61 -0.82 0.16
C ILE A 33 -1.87 -1.37 1.36
N SER A 34 -0.53 -1.25 1.40
CA SER A 34 0.36 -1.56 2.54
C SER A 34 -0.19 -2.64 3.49
N SER A 35 -0.61 -3.79 2.95
CA SER A 35 -1.51 -4.67 3.68
C SER A 35 -0.70 -5.39 4.75
N LEU A 36 -1.03 -5.12 6.02
CA LEU A 36 -0.40 -5.76 7.16
C LEU A 36 -0.52 -7.29 7.01
N LEU A 37 0.62 -7.97 6.93
CA LEU A 37 0.69 -9.41 6.97
C LEU A 37 1.25 -9.86 8.32
N ASN A 38 0.56 -10.82 8.95
CA ASN A 38 0.96 -11.43 10.21
C ASN A 38 1.49 -12.83 9.94
N ILE A 39 2.76 -13.08 10.27
CA ILE A 39 3.37 -14.41 10.17
C ILE A 39 4.01 -14.74 11.52
N HIS A 40 3.47 -15.77 12.19
CA HIS A 40 3.96 -16.24 13.49
C HIS A 40 4.09 -15.13 14.56
N GLY A 41 3.22 -14.11 14.51
CA GLY A 41 3.24 -12.98 15.44
C GLY A 41 4.17 -11.83 15.06
N ASP A 42 4.97 -11.98 14.01
CA ASP A 42 5.70 -10.88 13.38
C ASP A 42 4.78 -10.08 12.46
N CYS A 43 5.03 -8.78 12.34
CA CYS A 43 4.29 -7.88 11.45
C CYS A 43 5.13 -7.59 10.20
N TYR A 44 4.53 -7.71 9.04
CA TYR A 44 5.08 -7.30 7.76
C TYR A 44 4.21 -6.16 7.26
N TYR A 45 4.77 -4.97 7.21
CA TYR A 45 4.06 -3.76 6.85
C TYR A 45 4.94 -2.94 5.93
N ASP A 46 4.40 -2.53 4.79
CA ASP A 46 5.13 -1.78 3.76
C ASP A 46 6.46 -2.45 3.34
N GLY A 47 6.41 -3.77 3.09
CA GLY A 47 7.61 -4.57 2.77
C GLY A 47 8.60 -4.77 3.92
N ILE A 48 8.33 -4.18 5.09
CA ILE A 48 9.23 -4.19 6.24
C ILE A 48 8.75 -5.19 7.30
N LYS A 49 9.65 -6.09 7.69
CA LYS A 49 9.46 -6.97 8.84
C LYS A 49 9.73 -6.24 10.17
N ILE A 50 8.81 -6.38 11.10
CA ILE A 50 8.90 -5.93 12.50
C ILE A 50 8.64 -7.15 13.38
N LYS A 51 9.65 -7.56 14.16
CA LYS A 51 9.51 -8.75 15.03
C LYS A 51 8.45 -8.52 16.11
N ASN A 52 7.82 -9.59 16.56
CA ASN A 52 6.89 -9.52 17.70
C ASN A 52 7.54 -8.85 18.93
N GLY A 53 6.86 -7.87 19.52
CA GLY A 53 7.33 -7.11 20.68
C GLY A 53 8.25 -5.93 20.32
N ASN A 54 8.65 -5.79 19.06
CA ASN A 54 9.58 -4.75 18.64
C ASN A 54 8.88 -3.49 18.11
N VAL A 55 9.67 -2.42 18.12
CA VAL A 55 9.29 -1.10 17.59
C VAL A 55 10.22 -0.73 16.44
N LYS A 56 9.67 -0.16 15.38
CA LYS A 56 10.43 0.44 14.28
C LYS A 56 9.99 1.90 14.08
N LYS A 57 10.95 2.74 13.70
CA LYS A 57 10.72 4.18 13.49
C LYS A 57 11.30 4.59 12.14
N PRO A 58 10.65 4.24 11.03
CA PRO A 58 11.12 4.60 9.71
C PRO A 58 11.14 6.12 9.57
N LYS A 59 12.28 6.65 9.09
CA LYS A 59 12.49 8.09 8.94
C LYS A 59 11.58 8.72 7.90
N GLU A 60 11.29 7.98 6.83
CA GLU A 60 10.51 8.43 5.68
C GLU A 60 9.04 8.71 6.03
N PHE A 61 8.43 7.91 6.92
CA PHE A 61 7.02 8.05 7.29
C PHE A 61 6.80 8.96 8.50
N CYS A 62 7.86 9.26 9.26
CA CYS A 62 7.73 9.96 10.54
C CYS A 62 6.74 9.29 11.50
N GLU A 63 6.75 7.96 11.51
CA GLU A 63 5.85 7.14 12.31
C GLU A 63 6.64 6.28 13.30
N LYS A 64 5.93 5.77 14.31
CA LYS A 64 6.41 4.73 15.21
C LYS A 64 5.51 3.51 15.09
N TRP A 65 6.08 2.44 14.59
CA TRP A 65 5.43 1.17 14.34
C TRP A 65 5.72 0.20 15.48
N THR A 66 4.69 -0.25 16.18
CA THR A 66 4.80 -1.21 17.28
C THR A 66 4.11 -2.50 16.88
N CYS A 67 4.85 -3.61 16.84
CA CYS A 67 4.27 -4.92 16.56
C CYS A 67 4.08 -5.71 17.85
N LYS A 68 2.88 -6.22 18.09
CA LYS A 68 2.59 -7.10 19.24
C LYS A 68 1.58 -8.17 18.85
N ASN A 69 2.00 -9.43 18.92
CA ASN A 69 1.23 -10.61 18.54
C ASN A 69 0.61 -10.46 17.14
N GLY A 70 1.41 -9.95 16.20
CA GLY A 70 1.04 -9.67 14.83
C GLY A 70 -0.05 -8.60 14.64
N LYS A 71 -0.35 -7.82 15.70
CA LYS A 71 -1.07 -6.56 15.60
C LYS A 71 -0.06 -5.43 15.46
N LEU A 72 -0.24 -4.61 14.43
CA LEU A 72 0.54 -3.41 14.22
C LEU A 72 -0.22 -2.20 14.79
N LYS A 73 0.45 -1.43 15.64
CA LYS A 73 0.04 -0.10 16.03
C LYS A 73 0.97 0.93 15.38
N ILE A 74 0.39 1.90 14.69
CA ILE A 74 1.11 3.02 14.08
C ILE A 74 0.76 4.28 14.87
N ASP A 75 1.77 4.88 15.49
CA ASP A 75 1.65 6.21 16.09
C ASP A 75 2.27 7.24 15.13
N GLY A 76 1.48 8.21 14.69
CA GLY A 76 1.92 9.36 13.90
C GLY A 76 1.98 10.64 14.72
N CYS A 77 2.35 11.74 14.07
CA CYS A 77 2.32 13.07 14.66
C CYS A 77 0.94 13.72 14.47
N SER A 78 0.51 14.57 15.41
CA SER A 78 -0.67 15.40 15.20
C SER A 78 -0.37 16.46 14.15
N LEU A 79 -1.20 16.53 13.10
CA LEU A 79 -1.13 17.60 12.12
C LEU A 79 -1.97 18.79 12.59
N PRO A 80 -1.48 20.04 12.49
CA PRO A 80 -2.29 21.21 12.73
C PRO A 80 -3.39 21.32 11.66
N GLU A 81 -4.37 22.18 11.91
CA GLU A 81 -5.42 22.48 10.92
C GLU A 81 -4.81 22.90 9.58
N ARG A 82 -5.49 22.52 8.49
CA ARG A 82 -5.06 22.84 7.15
C ARG A 82 -5.12 24.35 6.95
N TYR A 83 -3.99 24.96 6.59
CA TYR A 83 -3.91 26.39 6.30
C TYR A 83 -3.91 26.61 4.79
N GLY A 84 -5.02 27.14 4.25
CA GLY A 84 -5.16 27.42 2.81
C GLY A 84 -4.94 26.18 1.93
N SER A 85 -4.14 26.34 0.88
CA SER A 85 -3.75 25.26 -0.06
C SER A 85 -2.55 24.44 0.41
N CYS A 86 -1.91 24.79 1.53
CA CYS A 86 -0.65 24.19 1.95
C CYS A 86 -0.82 22.72 2.38
N THR A 87 0.25 21.94 2.20
CA THR A 87 0.40 20.59 2.76
C THR A 87 1.56 20.53 3.77
N TYR A 88 1.46 19.62 4.75
CA TYR A 88 2.52 19.38 5.73
C TYR A 88 3.52 18.36 5.17
N TRP A 89 4.78 18.75 5.16
CA TRP A 89 5.87 17.98 4.58
C TRP A 89 6.93 17.63 5.63
N ASN A 90 7.40 16.38 5.60
CA ASN A 90 8.51 15.91 6.41
C ASN A 90 9.79 15.82 5.57
N SER A 91 10.91 16.33 6.10
CA SER A 91 12.21 16.23 5.41
C SER A 91 12.82 14.82 5.34
N GLY A 92 12.29 13.86 6.09
CA GLY A 92 12.79 12.48 6.18
C GLY A 92 14.15 12.34 6.88
N ARG A 93 14.65 13.40 7.54
CA ARG A 93 15.99 13.40 8.18
C ARG A 93 16.00 12.81 9.59
N LEU A 94 14.89 12.96 10.30
CA LEU A 94 14.72 12.58 11.70
C LEU A 94 13.75 11.40 11.83
N VAL A 95 13.80 10.70 12.96
CA VAL A 95 12.84 9.64 13.31
C VAL A 95 11.73 10.19 14.22
N PHE A 96 10.65 9.42 14.41
CA PHE A 96 9.61 9.76 15.37
C PHE A 96 10.13 9.74 16.83
N PRO A 97 9.79 10.75 17.67
CA PRO A 97 8.93 11.91 17.40
C PRO A 97 9.68 13.17 16.92
N GLN A 98 11.01 13.12 16.78
CA GLN A 98 11.83 14.28 16.44
C GLN A 98 11.48 14.86 15.06
N CYS A 99 10.96 14.04 14.16
CA CYS A 99 10.49 14.45 12.85
C CYS A 99 9.11 15.16 12.86
N CYS A 100 8.40 15.28 14.00
CA CYS A 100 7.06 15.88 14.08
C CYS A 100 7.02 17.41 13.86
N ASN A 101 8.12 18.03 13.47
CA ASN A 101 8.15 19.44 13.09
C ASN A 101 8.02 19.56 11.56
N TYR A 102 6.77 19.51 11.08
CA TYR A 102 6.48 19.58 9.64
C TYR A 102 6.69 20.99 9.09
N GLN A 103 7.23 21.05 7.89
CA GLN A 103 7.27 22.26 7.08
C GLN A 103 5.96 22.38 6.30
N ARG A 104 5.50 23.60 6.05
CA ARG A 104 4.36 23.84 5.15
C ARG A 104 4.89 24.09 3.76
N VAL A 105 4.32 23.38 2.78
CA VAL A 105 4.60 23.60 1.36
C VAL A 105 3.30 24.05 0.71
N CYS A 106 3.36 25.24 0.12
CA CYS A 106 2.33 25.92 -0.65
C CYS A 106 3.05 26.49 -1.89
#